data_AF-A0AAU3NPA1-F1
#
_entry.id   AF-A0AAU3NPA1-F1
#
_cell.length_a   1.000
_cell.length_b   1.000
_cell.length_c   1.000
_cell.angle_alpha   90.00
_cell.angle_beta   90.00
_cell.angle_gamma   90.00
#
_symmetry.space_group_name_H-M   'P 1'
#
loop_
_entity.id
_entity.type
_entity.pdbx_description
1 polymer ?
#
loop_
_entity_poly.entity_id
_entity_poly.type
_entity_poly.pdbx_seq_one_letter_code
_entity_poly.pdbx_strand_id
1 'polypeptide(L)'
;MVLLEHTPEGLLALNRGTAGARALSMSLDGTPASGEVPPALAPHLPALAAFTTRMHERYGDVTVEWVLADGEPHFVDYSLLGGDALTGDHGGTLVSAGSASGPLLSLSDDELLSRLSVGPAVSVDRSKDVAEHAEIARLLEKVQSMPQPPVIRAHRPYAVLSVLIGAVAGFVFDEGSVLCHLAILLREAGVPALVAADLGELPDGGETVIGEGTVTVATNGRSTTDER
;
A
#
# COMPACT_ATOMS: atom_id res chain seq x y z
N MET A 1 1.70 20.67 -3.04
CA MET A 1 2.22 20.02 -1.82
C MET A 1 2.98 18.79 -2.26
N VAL A 2 4.08 18.46 -1.60
CA VAL A 2 4.88 17.25 -1.85
C VAL A 2 4.68 16.32 -0.66
N LEU A 3 4.32 15.07 -0.94
CA LEU A 3 4.35 13.99 0.04
C LEU A 3 5.72 13.32 -0.02
N LEU A 4 6.36 13.16 1.13
CA LEU A 4 7.60 12.42 1.28
C LEU A 4 7.35 11.27 2.26
N GLU A 5 7.60 10.04 1.81
CA GLU A 5 7.68 8.88 2.70
C GLU A 5 9.15 8.52 2.94
N HIS A 6 9.47 8.16 4.18
CA HIS A 6 10.83 7.76 4.54
C HIS A 6 10.83 6.59 5.52
N THR A 7 11.92 5.81 5.47
CA THR A 7 12.12 4.64 6.31
C THR A 7 13.63 4.39 6.54
N PRO A 8 14.08 4.09 7.78
CA PRO A 8 15.47 3.69 8.03
C PRO A 8 15.83 2.30 7.50
N GLU A 9 14.85 1.46 7.15
CA GLU A 9 15.00 0.10 6.64
C GLU A 9 15.53 0.04 5.19
N GLY A 10 15.63 1.19 4.53
CA GLY A 10 16.19 1.34 3.20
C GLY A 10 15.18 1.24 2.06
N LEU A 11 15.58 1.75 0.89
CA LEU A 11 14.72 1.88 -0.29
C LEU A 11 14.17 0.54 -0.78
N LEU A 12 14.99 -0.53 -0.75
CA LEU A 12 14.53 -1.85 -1.16
C LEU A 12 13.36 -2.35 -0.29
N ALA A 13 13.46 -2.18 1.03
CA ALA A 13 12.41 -2.62 1.95
C ALA A 13 11.13 -1.78 1.79
N LEU A 14 11.26 -0.48 1.52
CA LEU A 14 10.13 0.39 1.17
C LEU A 14 9.44 -0.08 -0.11
N ASN A 15 10.21 -0.25 -1.19
CA ASN A 15 9.68 -0.63 -2.50
C ASN A 15 9.01 -2.01 -2.48
N ARG A 16 9.54 -2.96 -1.69
CA ARG A 16 8.94 -4.29 -1.50
C ARG A 16 7.78 -4.33 -0.50
N GLY A 17 7.44 -3.20 0.13
CA GLY A 17 6.36 -3.12 1.11
C GLY A 17 6.63 -3.91 2.38
N THR A 18 7.90 -4.21 2.68
CA THR A 18 8.29 -4.95 3.89
C THR A 18 8.66 -4.01 5.05
N ALA A 19 8.86 -2.72 4.78
CA ALA A 19 9.10 -1.70 5.79
C ALA A 19 7.84 -0.90 6.13
N GLY A 20 7.80 -0.38 7.35
CA GLY A 20 6.89 0.70 7.70
C GLY A 20 7.39 1.99 7.04
N ALA A 21 6.49 2.94 6.85
CA ALA A 21 6.83 4.25 6.30
C ALA A 21 6.27 5.35 7.19
N ARG A 22 7.06 6.40 7.36
CA ARG A 22 6.59 7.66 7.95
C ARG A 22 6.39 8.66 6.83
N ALA A 23 5.28 9.39 6.89
CA ALA A 23 4.93 10.41 5.92
C ALA A 23 5.18 11.81 6.49
N LEU A 24 5.73 12.66 5.65
CA LEU A 24 5.87 14.10 5.85
C LEU A 24 5.22 14.80 4.65
N SER A 25 4.32 15.74 4.90
CA SER A 25 3.85 16.65 3.87
C SER A 25 4.63 17.94 3.93
N MET A 26 5.04 18.46 2.78
CA MET A 26 5.75 19.73 2.68
C MET A 26 5.21 20.61 1.55
N SER A 27 5.38 21.91 1.72
CA SER A 27 5.17 22.92 0.70
C SER A 27 6.17 22.75 -0.46
N LEU A 28 5.89 23.37 -1.61
CA LEU A 28 6.76 23.28 -2.80
C LEU A 28 8.14 23.94 -2.58
N ASP A 29 8.26 24.81 -1.57
CA ASP A 29 9.53 25.39 -1.13
C ASP A 29 10.32 24.50 -0.15
N GLY A 30 9.79 23.33 0.20
CA GLY A 30 10.38 22.39 1.16
C GLY A 30 10.04 22.67 2.62
N THR A 31 9.15 23.62 2.92
CA THR A 31 8.70 23.88 4.28
C THR A 31 7.79 22.73 4.77
N PRO A 32 8.11 22.04 5.89
CA PRO A 32 7.25 21.02 6.46
C PRO A 32 5.87 21.59 6.83
N ALA A 33 4.81 20.90 6.43
CA ALA A 33 3.42 21.23 6.75
C ALA A 33 2.84 20.28 7.81
N SER A 34 3.18 18.99 7.76
CA SER A 34 2.77 17.98 8.73
C SER A 34 3.70 16.77 8.70
N GLY A 35 3.78 16.03 9.81
CA GLY A 35 4.69 14.89 9.98
C GLY A 35 6.01 15.27 10.66
N GLU A 36 6.71 14.26 11.19
CA GLU A 36 8.00 14.44 11.84
C GLU A 36 9.12 14.54 10.79
N VAL A 37 9.99 15.54 10.91
CA VAL A 37 11.15 15.68 10.01
C VAL A 37 12.35 14.97 10.62
N PRO A 38 12.93 13.94 9.95
CA PRO A 38 14.18 13.34 10.41
C PRO A 38 15.30 14.38 10.42
N PRO A 39 16.11 14.48 11.50
CA PRO A 39 17.19 15.46 11.58
C PRO A 39 18.18 15.39 10.43
N ALA A 40 18.48 14.18 9.94
CA ALA A 40 19.38 13.98 8.81
C ALA A 40 18.79 14.42 7.45
N LEU A 41 17.47 14.54 7.34
CA LEU A 41 16.77 14.95 6.13
C LEU A 41 16.44 16.45 6.11
N ALA A 42 16.31 17.07 7.29
CA ALA A 42 15.93 18.47 7.44
C ALA A 42 16.71 19.46 6.54
N PRO A 43 18.05 19.36 6.39
CA PRO A 43 18.80 20.29 5.52
C PRO A 43 18.45 20.16 4.03
N HIS A 44 17.89 19.01 3.63
CA HIS A 44 17.71 18.61 2.23
C HIS A 44 16.29 18.84 1.70
N LEU A 45 15.31 19.12 2.58
CA LEU A 45 13.91 19.25 2.18
C LEU A 45 13.67 20.27 1.04
N PRO A 46 14.28 21.47 1.04
CA PRO A 46 14.12 22.41 -0.07
C PRO A 46 14.63 21.86 -1.41
N ALA A 47 15.76 21.12 -1.39
CA ALA A 47 16.33 20.52 -2.58
C ALA A 47 15.46 19.38 -3.12
N LEU A 48 14.96 18.53 -2.23
CA LEU A 48 14.04 17.44 -2.57
C LEU A 48 12.73 17.98 -3.15
N ALA A 49 12.12 18.99 -2.51
CA ALA A 49 10.90 19.62 -3.01
C ALA A 49 11.10 20.27 -4.38
N ALA A 50 12.20 21.00 -4.57
CA ALA A 50 12.53 21.64 -5.84
C ALA A 50 12.79 20.60 -6.95
N PHE A 51 13.49 19.50 -6.64
CA PHE A 51 13.73 18.43 -7.60
C PHE A 51 12.42 17.74 -8.00
N THR A 52 11.61 17.34 -7.03
CA THR A 52 10.30 16.69 -7.28
C THR A 52 9.38 17.61 -8.08
N THR A 53 9.35 18.91 -7.79
CA THR A 53 8.57 19.89 -8.55
C THR A 53 9.02 19.96 -10.01
N ARG A 54 10.33 20.00 -10.27
CA ARG A 54 10.86 20.01 -11.65
C ARG A 54 10.59 18.71 -12.40
N MET A 55 10.65 17.57 -11.71
CA MET A 55 10.29 16.29 -12.29
C MET A 55 8.81 16.27 -12.66
N HIS A 56 7.95 16.80 -11.78
CA HIS A 56 6.52 16.93 -12.03
C HIS A 56 6.20 17.82 -13.23
N GLU A 57 6.81 19.01 -13.30
CA GLU A 57 6.64 19.93 -14.44
C GLU A 57 7.06 19.29 -15.78
N ARG A 58 8.05 18.40 -15.75
CA ARG A 58 8.60 17.76 -16.96
C ARG A 58 7.84 16.51 -17.39
N TYR A 59 7.38 15.70 -16.45
CA TYR A 59 6.88 14.34 -16.72
C TYR A 59 5.44 14.10 -16.27
N GLY A 60 4.80 15.06 -15.59
CA GLY A 60 3.48 14.90 -14.99
C GLY A 60 3.55 14.36 -13.57
N ASP A 61 2.53 13.68 -13.08
CA ASP A 61 2.54 13.12 -11.73
C ASP A 61 3.62 12.05 -11.60
N VAL A 62 4.55 12.23 -10.66
CA VAL A 62 5.72 11.36 -10.49
C VAL A 62 5.99 11.05 -9.02
N THR A 63 6.47 9.83 -8.80
CA THR A 63 7.18 9.44 -7.58
C THR A 63 8.68 9.52 -7.85
N VAL A 64 9.45 10.03 -6.89
CA VAL A 64 10.91 10.16 -7.00
C VAL A 64 11.55 9.38 -5.86
N GLU A 65 12.48 8.48 -6.17
CA GLU A 65 13.14 7.61 -5.21
C GLU A 65 14.53 8.14 -4.83
N TRP A 66 14.81 8.12 -3.54
CA TRP A 66 16.04 8.64 -2.96
C TRP A 66 16.63 7.66 -1.94
N VAL A 67 17.95 7.63 -1.83
CA VAL A 67 18.68 7.00 -0.73
C VAL A 67 19.49 8.08 -0.02
N LEU A 68 19.31 8.20 1.29
CA LEU A 68 20.17 9.05 2.13
C LEU A 68 21.38 8.23 2.57
N ALA A 69 22.56 8.52 2.03
CA ALA A 69 23.81 7.85 2.37
C ALA A 69 24.85 8.91 2.76
N ASP A 70 25.61 8.65 3.83
CA ASP A 70 26.65 9.57 4.33
C ASP A 70 26.16 11.02 4.57
N GLY A 71 24.88 11.16 4.90
CA GLY A 71 24.24 12.47 5.14
C GLY A 71 23.80 13.20 3.87
N GLU A 72 23.91 12.60 2.69
CA GLU A 72 23.55 13.20 1.40
C GLU A 72 22.48 12.39 0.66
N PRO A 73 21.47 13.04 0.04
CA PRO A 73 20.44 12.37 -0.73
C PRO A 73 20.94 12.03 -2.15
N HIS A 74 20.84 10.76 -2.51
CA HIS A 74 21.14 10.24 -3.84
C HIS A 74 19.86 9.87 -4.56
N PHE A 75 19.60 10.50 -5.70
CA PHE A 75 18.52 10.12 -6.59
C PHE A 75 18.79 8.73 -7.18
N VAL A 76 17.79 7.86 -7.15
CA VAL A 76 17.91 6.48 -7.67
C VAL A 76 17.09 6.31 -8.93
N ASP A 77 15.78 6.55 -8.85
CA ASP A 77 14.86 6.36 -9.96
C ASP A 77 13.58 7.20 -9.79
N TYR A 78 12.71 7.19 -10.79
CA TYR A 78 11.38 7.78 -10.74
C TYR A 78 10.35 6.91 -11.45
N SER A 79 9.08 7.03 -11.06
CA SER A 79 7.96 6.35 -11.69
C SER A 79 6.82 7.35 -11.93
N LEU A 80 6.06 7.15 -13.01
CA LEU A 80 4.86 7.94 -13.27
C LEU A 80 3.73 7.47 -12.32
N LEU A 81 3.05 8.41 -11.68
CA LEU A 81 1.87 8.14 -10.87
C LEU A 81 0.65 8.03 -11.80
N GLY A 82 -0.01 6.86 -11.77
CA GLY A 82 -1.28 6.66 -12.46
C GLY A 82 -2.43 7.36 -11.75
N GLY A 83 -2.59 8.67 -11.97
CA GLY A 83 -3.84 9.45 -11.86
C GLY A 83 -4.51 9.64 -10.49
N ASP A 84 -4.25 8.81 -9.49
CA ASP A 84 -4.91 8.91 -8.18
C ASP A 84 -4.16 9.86 -7.24
N ALA A 85 -4.88 10.87 -6.75
CA ALA A 85 -4.38 11.78 -5.74
C ALA A 85 -4.22 11.04 -4.39
N LEU A 86 -3.02 11.07 -3.82
CA LEU A 86 -2.71 10.54 -2.49
C LEU A 86 -3.29 11.48 -1.42
N THR A 87 -4.60 11.42 -1.19
CA THR A 87 -5.28 12.20 -0.15
C THR A 87 -6.06 11.27 0.79
N GLY A 88 -5.83 11.38 2.10
CA GLY A 88 -6.63 10.73 3.13
C GLY A 88 -7.11 11.77 4.14
N ASP A 89 -8.42 12.01 4.21
CA ASP A 89 -9.05 12.99 5.12
C ASP A 89 -10.03 12.29 6.11
N HIS A 90 -10.19 10.96 6.01
CA HIS A 90 -11.26 10.21 6.70
C HIS A 90 -10.79 8.88 7.32
N GLY A 91 -9.78 8.91 8.20
CA GLY A 91 -9.45 7.77 9.08
C GLY A 91 -8.54 6.68 8.50
N GLY A 92 -8.17 6.76 7.22
CA GLY A 92 -7.15 5.95 6.56
C GLY A 92 -6.41 6.74 5.48
N THR A 93 -5.24 6.26 5.06
CA THR A 93 -4.48 6.78 3.93
C THR A 93 -4.86 6.00 2.67
N LEU A 94 -5.38 6.70 1.66
CA LEU A 94 -5.76 6.09 0.39
C LEU A 94 -4.52 5.60 -0.37
N VAL A 95 -4.53 4.32 -0.75
CA VAL A 95 -3.47 3.70 -1.58
C VAL A 95 -3.87 3.71 -3.06
N SER A 96 -5.11 3.31 -3.33
CA SER A 96 -5.73 3.29 -4.66
C SER A 96 -7.21 3.60 -4.52
N ALA A 97 -7.72 4.52 -5.34
CA ALA A 97 -9.09 4.99 -5.28
C ALA A 97 -10.09 3.92 -5.73
N GLY A 98 -11.36 4.16 -5.40
CA GLY A 98 -12.50 3.33 -5.79
C GLY A 98 -13.22 2.71 -4.60
N SER A 99 -14.19 1.85 -4.91
CA SER A 99 -15.01 1.17 -3.91
C SER A 99 -15.05 -0.32 -4.18
N ALA A 100 -14.99 -1.12 -3.11
CA ALA A 100 -14.99 -2.57 -3.17
C ALA A 100 -15.85 -3.15 -2.06
N SER A 101 -16.46 -4.32 -2.29
CA SER A 101 -17.18 -5.09 -1.29
C SER A 101 -16.85 -6.57 -1.44
N GLY A 102 -16.73 -7.27 -0.32
CA GLY A 102 -16.55 -8.72 -0.31
C GLY A 102 -16.30 -9.26 1.10
N PRO A 103 -16.22 -10.59 1.25
CA PRO A 103 -15.86 -11.19 2.52
C PRO A 103 -14.42 -10.81 2.86
N LEU A 104 -14.18 -10.49 4.13
CA LEU A 104 -12.83 -10.27 4.62
C LEU A 104 -12.04 -11.58 4.60
N LEU A 105 -10.82 -11.52 4.08
CA LEU A 105 -9.82 -12.57 4.23
C LEU A 105 -8.55 -11.96 4.81
N SER A 106 -8.28 -12.24 6.09
CA SER A 106 -7.05 -11.80 6.74
C SER A 106 -5.89 -12.74 6.44
N LEU A 107 -4.74 -12.16 6.15
CA LEU A 107 -3.45 -12.84 5.98
C LEU A 107 -2.56 -12.45 7.17
N SER A 108 -2.24 -13.42 8.02
CA SER A 108 -1.50 -13.19 9.27
C SER A 108 -0.04 -13.68 9.24
N ASP A 109 0.38 -14.36 8.17
CA ASP A 109 1.75 -14.87 8.05
C ASP A 109 2.69 -13.81 7.46
N ASP A 110 2.97 -12.79 8.26
CA ASP A 110 3.80 -11.65 7.87
C ASP A 110 5.23 -12.02 7.49
N GLU A 111 5.82 -12.99 8.20
CA GLU A 111 7.17 -13.46 7.92
C GLU A 111 7.24 -14.12 6.54
N LEU A 112 6.25 -14.96 6.21
CA LEU A 112 6.16 -15.57 4.89
C LEU A 112 5.97 -14.53 3.79
N LEU A 113 5.01 -13.61 3.95
CA LEU A 113 4.72 -12.58 2.95
C LEU A 113 5.90 -11.63 2.74
N SER A 114 6.61 -11.27 3.82
CA SER A 114 7.82 -10.47 3.77
C SER A 114 8.95 -11.20 3.03
N ARG A 115 9.22 -12.46 3.39
CA ARG A 115 10.25 -13.29 2.74
C ARG A 115 9.99 -13.45 1.24
N LEU A 116 8.75 -13.72 0.87
CA LEU A 116 8.37 -13.87 -0.53
C LEU A 116 8.44 -12.55 -1.29
N SER A 117 8.35 -11.40 -0.62
CA SER A 117 8.44 -10.08 -1.26
C SER A 117 9.88 -9.62 -1.55
N VAL A 118 10.88 -10.21 -0.88
CA VAL A 118 12.30 -9.89 -1.05
C VAL A 118 13.02 -10.89 -1.96
N GLY A 119 12.53 -12.12 -2.05
CA GLY A 119 13.12 -13.20 -2.85
C GLY A 119 12.94 -13.06 -4.37
N PRO A 120 13.53 -13.96 -5.17
CA PRO A 120 13.36 -14.02 -6.62
C PRO A 120 11.91 -14.23 -7.07
N ALA A 121 11.01 -14.63 -6.16
CA ALA A 121 9.57 -14.82 -6.37
C ALA A 121 8.83 -13.59 -6.95
N VAL A 122 9.43 -12.39 -6.83
CA VAL A 122 8.87 -11.12 -7.32
C VAL A 122 9.75 -10.54 -8.42
N SER A 123 10.07 -11.35 -9.43
CA SER A 123 10.43 -10.84 -10.76
C SER A 123 9.22 -10.15 -11.39
N VAL A 124 9.47 -9.08 -12.14
CA VAL A 124 8.47 -8.21 -12.78
C VAL A 124 7.62 -8.96 -13.83
N ASP A 125 7.99 -10.21 -14.17
CA ASP A 125 7.29 -11.04 -15.14
C ASP A 125 6.33 -12.04 -14.45
N ARG A 126 5.08 -11.58 -14.28
CA ARG A 126 3.99 -12.16 -13.44
C ARG A 126 3.61 -13.64 -13.68
N SER A 127 4.24 -14.36 -14.62
CA SER A 127 3.72 -15.65 -15.11
C SER A 127 4.57 -16.88 -14.80
N LYS A 128 5.84 -16.74 -14.40
CA LYS A 128 6.73 -17.90 -14.21
C LYS A 128 7.11 -18.20 -12.76
N ASP A 129 7.31 -17.19 -11.92
CA ASP A 129 7.80 -17.42 -10.55
C ASP A 129 6.70 -17.87 -9.56
N VAL A 130 5.44 -17.56 -9.85
CA VAL A 130 4.29 -17.98 -9.00
C VAL A 130 4.15 -19.50 -8.93
N ALA A 131 4.56 -20.20 -10.00
CA ALA A 131 4.51 -21.66 -10.07
C ALA A 131 5.54 -22.35 -9.15
N GLU A 132 6.56 -21.64 -8.67
CA GLU A 132 7.62 -22.21 -7.84
C GLU A 132 7.32 -22.15 -6.33
N HIS A 133 6.33 -21.35 -5.91
CA HIS A 133 5.96 -21.17 -4.51
C HIS A 133 4.59 -21.75 -4.21
N ALA A 134 4.58 -22.98 -3.67
CA ALA A 134 3.37 -23.72 -3.32
C ALA A 134 2.44 -22.93 -2.37
N GLU A 135 2.99 -22.08 -1.52
CA GLU A 135 2.24 -21.23 -0.60
C GLU A 135 1.41 -20.16 -1.33
N ILE A 136 1.96 -19.53 -2.36
CA ILE A 136 1.23 -18.54 -3.17
C ILE A 136 0.18 -19.20 -4.04
N ALA A 137 0.49 -20.35 -4.64
CA ALA A 137 -0.48 -21.13 -5.39
C ALA A 137 -1.69 -21.49 -4.51
N ARG A 138 -1.46 -21.94 -3.27
CA ARG A 138 -2.54 -22.23 -2.30
C ARG A 138 -3.34 -20.99 -1.92
N LEU A 139 -2.69 -19.84 -1.76
CA LEU A 139 -3.38 -18.58 -1.49
C LEU A 139 -4.29 -18.19 -2.66
N LEU A 140 -3.81 -18.29 -3.90
CA LEU A 140 -4.59 -18.04 -5.10
C LEU A 140 -5.77 -19.01 -5.22
N GLU A 141 -5.55 -20.31 -5.03
CA GLU A 141 -6.61 -21.32 -5.03
C GLU A 141 -7.67 -21.01 -3.96
N LYS A 142 -7.23 -20.64 -2.75
CA LYS A 142 -8.13 -20.24 -1.66
C LYS A 142 -8.99 -19.05 -2.09
N VAL A 143 -8.39 -17.97 -2.59
CA VAL A 143 -9.10 -16.77 -3.06
C VAL A 143 -10.10 -17.11 -4.17
N GLN A 144 -9.68 -17.90 -5.17
CA GLN A 144 -10.53 -18.28 -6.31
C GLN A 144 -11.66 -19.23 -5.92
N SER A 145 -11.52 -19.98 -4.83
CA SER A 145 -12.58 -20.85 -4.31
C SER A 145 -13.68 -20.12 -3.53
N MET A 146 -13.46 -18.84 -3.21
CA MET A 146 -14.46 -18.04 -2.48
C MET A 146 -15.66 -17.71 -3.37
N PRO A 147 -16.87 -17.60 -2.81
CA PRO A 147 -18.10 -17.37 -3.58
C PRO A 147 -18.12 -16.00 -4.29
N GLN A 148 -17.35 -15.05 -3.78
CA GLN A 148 -17.13 -13.73 -4.39
C GLN A 148 -15.70 -13.26 -4.08
N PRO A 149 -15.12 -12.36 -4.90
CA PRO A 149 -13.78 -11.82 -4.66
C PRO A 149 -13.68 -11.21 -3.26
N PRO A 150 -12.69 -11.61 -2.43
CA PRO A 150 -12.56 -11.11 -1.07
C PRO A 150 -11.94 -9.72 -1.02
N VAL A 151 -12.13 -9.04 0.11
CA VAL A 151 -11.27 -7.93 0.54
C VAL A 151 -10.13 -8.54 1.36
N ILE A 152 -8.89 -8.34 0.91
CA ILE A 152 -7.70 -8.86 1.59
C ILE A 152 -7.29 -7.89 2.70
N ARG A 153 -7.13 -8.40 3.92
CA ARG A 153 -6.43 -7.69 4.99
C ARG A 153 -5.04 -8.27 5.18
N ALA A 154 -4.02 -7.42 5.20
CA ALA A 154 -2.65 -7.80 5.54
C ALA A 154 -2.00 -6.73 6.41
N HIS A 155 -0.94 -7.07 7.14
CA HIS A 155 -0.26 -6.09 7.98
C HIS A 155 0.37 -4.96 7.14
N ARG A 156 1.00 -5.30 6.02
CA ARG A 156 1.72 -4.38 5.13
C ARG A 156 1.45 -4.67 3.65
N PRO A 157 1.70 -3.71 2.74
CA PRO A 157 1.52 -3.87 1.29
C PRO A 157 2.65 -4.69 0.64
N TYR A 158 2.81 -5.94 1.09
CA TYR A 158 3.84 -6.86 0.61
C TYR A 158 3.78 -7.05 -0.90
N ALA A 159 4.89 -6.80 -1.61
CA ALA A 159 4.94 -6.84 -3.07
C ALA A 159 4.43 -8.17 -3.66
N VAL A 160 4.63 -9.30 -2.97
CA VAL A 160 4.13 -10.62 -3.41
C VAL A 160 2.61 -10.65 -3.60
N LEU A 161 1.85 -9.81 -2.90
CA LEU A 161 0.38 -9.77 -3.01
C LEU A 161 -0.10 -9.25 -4.37
N SER A 162 0.79 -8.72 -5.22
CA SER A 162 0.45 -8.32 -6.59
C SER A 162 -0.09 -9.48 -7.43
N VAL A 163 0.25 -10.73 -7.06
CA VAL A 163 -0.27 -11.94 -7.72
C VAL A 163 -1.79 -12.09 -7.58
N LEU A 164 -2.40 -11.45 -6.58
CA LEU A 164 -3.84 -11.52 -6.34
C LEU A 164 -4.63 -10.48 -7.14
N ILE A 165 -3.97 -9.56 -7.85
CA ILE A 165 -4.62 -8.55 -8.68
C ILE A 165 -5.48 -9.25 -9.74
N GLY A 166 -6.76 -8.84 -9.82
CA GLY A 166 -7.76 -9.44 -10.70
C GLY A 166 -8.53 -10.62 -10.09
N ALA A 167 -8.12 -11.12 -8.91
CA ALA A 167 -8.83 -12.19 -8.18
C ALA A 167 -9.52 -11.69 -6.89
N VAL A 168 -9.25 -10.46 -6.46
CA VAL A 168 -9.75 -9.87 -5.21
C VAL A 168 -10.54 -8.60 -5.48
N ALA A 169 -11.42 -8.22 -4.54
CA ALA A 169 -12.20 -7.01 -4.62
C ALA A 169 -11.38 -5.76 -4.24
N GLY A 170 -10.48 -5.89 -3.26
CA GLY A 170 -9.66 -4.77 -2.78
C GLY A 170 -8.71 -5.18 -1.65
N PHE A 171 -7.93 -4.22 -1.17
CA PHE A 171 -6.94 -4.43 -0.11
C PHE A 171 -7.09 -3.45 1.05
N VAL A 172 -6.81 -3.94 2.25
CA VAL A 172 -6.70 -3.13 3.45
C VAL A 172 -5.41 -3.50 4.16
N PHE A 173 -4.60 -2.50 4.47
CA PHE A 173 -3.33 -2.67 5.17
C PHE A 173 -3.38 -2.00 6.53
N ASP A 174 -2.79 -2.63 7.54
CA ASP A 174 -2.71 -2.02 8.87
C ASP A 174 -1.68 -0.86 8.89
N GLU A 175 -0.56 -1.01 8.18
CA GLU A 175 0.44 0.04 7.96
C GLU A 175 1.20 -0.14 6.63
N GLY A 176 2.04 0.83 6.27
CA GLY A 176 2.97 0.71 5.14
C GLY A 176 3.01 1.93 4.23
N SER A 177 3.94 1.90 3.28
CA SER A 177 4.13 2.95 2.28
C SER A 177 3.00 2.95 1.25
N VAL A 178 2.39 4.11 1.01
CA VAL A 178 1.47 4.29 -0.13
C VAL A 178 2.21 4.52 -1.44
N LEU A 179 3.54 4.61 -1.42
CA LEU A 179 4.41 4.77 -2.59
C LEU A 179 5.16 3.49 -3.01
N CYS A 180 4.98 2.37 -2.30
CA CYS A 180 5.63 1.09 -2.62
C CYS A 180 5.18 0.49 -3.97
N HIS A 181 5.88 -0.55 -4.44
CA HIS A 181 5.55 -1.18 -5.71
C HIS A 181 4.12 -1.73 -5.76
N LEU A 182 3.64 -2.38 -4.69
CA LEU A 182 2.27 -2.88 -4.69
C LEU A 182 1.26 -1.74 -4.83
N ALA A 183 1.46 -0.62 -4.13
CA ALA A 183 0.59 0.54 -4.21
C ALA A 183 0.48 1.09 -5.65
N ILE A 184 1.60 1.13 -6.38
CA ILE A 184 1.63 1.53 -7.80
C ILE A 184 0.81 0.54 -8.64
N LEU A 185 1.05 -0.77 -8.49
CA LEU A 185 0.35 -1.80 -9.25
C LEU A 185 -1.16 -1.83 -8.98
N LEU A 186 -1.59 -1.51 -7.77
CA LEU A 186 -3.01 -1.42 -7.41
C LEU A 186 -3.69 -0.26 -8.12
N ARG A 187 -3.04 0.91 -8.16
CA ARG A 187 -3.54 2.09 -8.89
C ARG A 187 -3.65 1.83 -10.39
N GLU A 188 -2.63 1.22 -10.99
CA GLU A 188 -2.64 0.84 -12.41
C GLU A 188 -3.75 -0.16 -12.75
N ALA A 189 -4.04 -1.07 -11.82
CA ALA A 189 -5.09 -2.08 -11.98
C ALA A 189 -6.49 -1.58 -11.56
N GLY A 190 -6.60 -0.38 -10.99
CA GLY A 190 -7.86 0.16 -10.45
C GLY A 190 -8.44 -0.69 -9.31
N VAL A 191 -7.57 -1.30 -8.49
CA VAL A 191 -7.99 -2.15 -7.36
C VAL A 191 -8.04 -1.29 -6.08
N PRO A 192 -9.22 -1.05 -5.49
CA PRO A 192 -9.36 -0.19 -4.32
C PRO A 192 -8.50 -0.66 -3.14
N ALA A 193 -7.77 0.28 -2.52
CA ALA A 193 -6.89 -0.04 -1.42
C ALA A 193 -6.67 1.12 -0.45
N LEU A 194 -6.50 0.79 0.83
CA LEU A 194 -6.21 1.76 1.89
C LEU A 194 -5.22 1.21 2.94
N VAL A 195 -4.48 2.11 3.56
CA VAL A 195 -3.76 1.87 4.82
C VAL A 195 -4.57 2.51 5.94
N ALA A 196 -5.02 1.74 6.92
CA ALA A 196 -5.72 2.28 8.07
C ALA A 196 -5.23 1.61 9.35
N ALA A 197 -4.75 2.44 10.27
CA ALA A 197 -4.45 2.01 11.62
C ALA A 197 -5.77 1.77 12.39
N ASP A 198 -5.71 0.94 13.42
CA ASP A 198 -6.78 0.79 14.42
C ASP A 198 -8.14 0.32 13.87
N LEU A 199 -8.13 -0.50 12.82
CA LEU A 199 -9.34 -1.14 12.27
C LEU A 199 -10.07 -2.07 13.26
N GLY A 200 -9.46 -2.35 14.41
CA GLY A 200 -9.97 -3.27 15.41
C GLY A 200 -9.97 -4.73 14.95
N GLU A 201 -10.68 -5.57 15.69
CA GLU A 201 -10.96 -6.95 15.29
C GLU A 201 -12.00 -6.93 14.17
N LEU A 202 -11.54 -7.08 12.94
CA LEU A 202 -12.40 -7.33 11.80
C LEU A 202 -12.56 -8.85 11.65
N PRO A 203 -13.76 -9.42 11.85
CA PRO A 203 -13.95 -10.86 11.79
C PRO A 203 -13.78 -11.37 10.36
N ASP A 204 -12.93 -12.38 10.17
CA ASP A 204 -12.79 -13.08 8.90
C ASP A 204 -14.16 -13.60 8.40
N GLY A 205 -14.39 -13.46 7.10
CA GLY A 205 -15.66 -13.78 6.45
C GLY A 205 -16.77 -12.74 6.65
N GLY A 206 -16.55 -11.69 7.47
CA GLY A 206 -17.46 -10.54 7.56
C GLY A 206 -17.50 -9.76 6.25
N GLU A 207 -18.68 -9.24 5.89
CA GLU A 207 -18.82 -8.41 4.68
C GLU A 207 -18.12 -7.08 4.92
N THR A 208 -17.12 -6.78 4.08
CA THR A 208 -16.25 -5.61 4.20
C THR A 208 -16.46 -4.70 3.01
N VAL A 209 -16.63 -3.41 3.27
CA VAL A 209 -16.79 -2.37 2.26
C VAL A 209 -15.65 -1.38 2.38
N ILE A 210 -14.93 -1.17 1.27
CA ILE A 210 -14.00 -0.08 1.05
C ILE A 210 -14.73 1.01 0.28
N GLY A 211 -14.68 2.26 0.74
CA GLY A 211 -15.22 3.40 0.01
C GLY A 211 -14.87 4.73 0.66
N GLU A 212 -14.65 5.76 -0.16
CA GLU A 212 -14.37 7.14 0.30
C GLU A 212 -13.21 7.25 1.30
N GLY A 213 -12.17 6.41 1.14
CA GLY A 213 -11.02 6.36 2.05
C GLY A 213 -11.31 5.71 3.42
N THR A 214 -12.47 5.09 3.59
CA THR A 214 -12.88 4.37 4.79
C THR A 214 -13.05 2.89 4.53
N VAL A 215 -12.99 2.10 5.61
CA VAL A 215 -13.39 0.69 5.62
C VAL A 215 -14.45 0.46 6.68
N THR A 216 -15.47 -0.31 6.34
CA THR A 216 -16.50 -0.75 7.28
C THR A 216 -16.71 -2.25 7.16
N VAL A 217 -16.99 -2.91 8.28
CA VAL A 217 -17.33 -4.33 8.29
C VAL A 217 -18.72 -4.49 8.88
N ALA A 218 -19.63 -5.07 8.11
CA ALA A 218 -20.95 -5.41 8.61
C ALA A 218 -20.81 -6.63 9.54
N THR A 219 -21.03 -6.40 10.83
CA THR A 219 -21.33 -7.52 11.73
C THR A 219 -22.71 -8.02 11.36
N ASN A 220 -22.80 -9.27 10.89
CA ASN A 220 -24.09 -9.92 10.70
C ASN A 220 -24.79 -10.00 12.06
N GLY A 221 -25.62 -9.01 12.37
CA GLY A 221 -26.60 -9.10 13.42
C GLY A 221 -27.51 -10.26 13.08
N ARG A 222 -27.31 -11.41 13.73
CA ARG A 222 -28.37 -12.41 13.83
C ARG A 222 -29.54 -11.70 14.51
N SER A 223 -30.51 -11.26 13.72
CA SER A 223 -31.86 -11.04 14.20
C SER A 223 -32.32 -12.37 14.80
N THR A 224 -32.22 -12.50 16.12
CA THR A 224 -33.05 -13.43 16.86
C THR A 224 -34.46 -12.87 16.80
N THR A 225 -35.16 -13.16 15.70
CA THR A 225 -36.61 -13.08 15.67
C THR A 225 -37.09 -14.18 16.60
N ASP A 226 -37.31 -13.81 17.86
CA ASP A 226 -37.93 -14.65 18.86
C ASP A 226 -39.42 -14.77 18.47
N GLU A 227 -39.78 -15.88 17.84
CA GLU A 227 -41.17 -16.28 17.70
C GLU A 227 -41.67 -16.77 19.07
N ARG A 228 -42.48 -15.97 19.74
CA ARG A 228 -43.56 -16.42 20.64
C ARG A 228 -44.75 -15.48 20.62
#